data_AF-A0A653C731-F1
#
_entry.id   AF-A0A653C731-F1
#
_cell.length_a   1.000
_cell.length_b   1.000
_cell.length_c   1.000
_cell.angle_alpha   90.00
_cell.angle_beta   90.00
_cell.angle_gamma   90.00
#
_symmetry.space_group_name_H-M   'P 1'
#
loop_
_entity.id
_entity.type
_entity.pdbx_description
1 polymer ?
#
loop_
_entity_poly.entity_id
_entity_poly.type
_entity_poly.pdbx_seq_one_letter_code
_entity_poly.pdbx_strand_id
1 'polypeptide(L)'
;MQGLSAAMFEKVKKTVVKTCVENGHQDGDDLEDSIDQAKECLKSKKMFLTPKAEFLDHIDSCSEDAVRKVRNCMPEDKKYFPEFIQDLMKSVVTMMYDDYDIMRVDIAACAPDLAKPSAQLEYINCLKRVSKETGDGDCIPKSKAALCEILLPATECLPKWLESTCADSENLRKYRVDYYAANERPCKAKEEDNNI
;
A
#
# COMPACT_ATOMS: atom_id res chain seq x y z
N MET A 1 -7.82 -12.74 4.05
CA MET A 1 -7.02 -11.60 3.54
C MET A 1 -7.76 -10.71 2.52
N GLN A 2 -8.77 -11.19 1.78
CA GLN A 2 -9.52 -10.34 0.80
C GLN A 2 -10.34 -9.18 1.41
N GLY A 3 -10.69 -9.23 2.71
CA GLY A 3 -11.46 -8.17 3.37
C GLY A 3 -10.63 -6.97 3.89
N LEU A 4 -9.35 -7.18 4.19
CA LEU A 4 -8.47 -6.12 4.71
C LEU A 4 -8.07 -5.12 3.61
N SER A 5 -7.87 -5.58 2.37
CA SER A 5 -7.54 -4.71 1.25
C SER A 5 -8.73 -3.83 0.81
N ALA A 6 -9.95 -4.36 0.82
CA ALA A 6 -11.15 -3.59 0.47
C ALA A 6 -11.45 -2.49 1.50
N ALA A 7 -11.44 -2.83 2.80
CA ALA A 7 -11.67 -1.84 3.86
C ALA A 7 -10.58 -0.75 3.89
N MET A 8 -9.32 -1.12 3.64
CA MET A 8 -8.22 -0.16 3.54
C MET A 8 -8.39 0.76 2.34
N PHE A 9 -8.76 0.24 1.17
CA PHE A 9 -9.06 1.05 -0.02
C PHE A 9 -10.18 2.05 0.26
N GLU A 10 -11.31 1.61 0.82
CA GLU A 10 -12.43 2.50 1.13
C GLU A 10 -12.06 3.57 2.16
N LYS A 11 -11.21 3.24 3.13
CA LYS A 11 -10.68 4.23 4.09
C LYS A 11 -9.84 5.28 3.36
N VAL A 12 -8.88 4.87 2.54
CA VAL A 12 -8.01 5.77 1.77
C VAL A 12 -8.84 6.65 0.83
N LYS A 13 -9.77 6.07 0.08
CA LYS A 13 -10.71 6.78 -0.81
C LYS A 13 -11.45 7.88 -0.06
N LYS A 14 -12.09 7.54 1.07
CA LYS A 14 -12.82 8.50 1.90
C LYS A 14 -11.93 9.62 2.42
N THR A 15 -10.73 9.30 2.87
CA THR A 15 -9.77 10.31 3.36
C THR A 15 -9.31 11.25 2.23
N VAL A 16 -9.07 10.73 1.02
CA VAL A 16 -8.71 11.51 -0.16
C VAL A 16 -9.84 12.45 -0.57
N VAL A 17 -11.06 11.92 -0.76
CA VAL A 17 -12.24 12.70 -1.15
C VAL A 17 -12.52 13.79 -0.13
N LYS A 18 -12.54 13.44 1.16
CA LYS A 18 -12.72 14.42 2.25
C LYS A 18 -11.68 15.54 2.19
N THR A 19 -10.40 15.19 2.01
CA THR A 19 -9.30 16.19 1.95
C THR A 19 -9.49 17.14 0.78
N CYS A 20 -9.94 16.66 -0.38
CA CYS A 20 -10.17 17.50 -1.56
C CYS A 20 -11.40 18.39 -1.42
N VAL A 21 -12.50 17.88 -0.84
CA VAL A 21 -13.70 18.69 -0.54
C VAL A 21 -13.37 19.80 0.47
N GLU A 22 -12.60 19.49 1.51
CA GLU A 22 -12.13 20.48 2.49
C GLU A 22 -11.20 21.54 1.87
N ASN A 23 -10.52 21.21 0.76
CA ASN A 23 -9.69 22.15 -0.01
C ASN A 23 -10.48 22.96 -1.06
N GLY A 24 -11.82 22.87 -1.06
CA GLY A 24 -12.69 23.68 -1.93
C GLY A 24 -13.02 23.05 -3.28
N HIS A 25 -12.71 21.77 -3.49
CA HIS A 25 -13.14 21.05 -4.69
C HIS A 25 -14.63 20.70 -4.60
N GLN A 26 -15.45 21.23 -5.51
CA GLN A 26 -16.91 21.11 -5.46
C GLN A 26 -17.43 19.78 -6.03
N ASP A 27 -16.65 19.10 -6.88
CA ASP A 27 -17.06 17.88 -7.59
C ASP A 27 -16.51 16.60 -6.93
N GLY A 28 -16.83 16.40 -5.65
CA GLY A 28 -16.42 15.20 -4.91
C GLY A 28 -16.84 13.88 -5.56
N ASP A 29 -17.99 13.86 -6.23
CA ASP A 29 -18.54 12.68 -6.91
C ASP A 29 -17.70 12.28 -8.13
N ASP A 30 -17.23 13.24 -8.94
CA ASP A 30 -16.36 12.96 -10.11
C ASP A 30 -15.01 12.37 -9.67
N LEU A 31 -14.46 12.86 -8.56
CA LEU A 31 -13.24 12.31 -7.97
C LEU A 31 -13.45 10.88 -7.46
N GLU A 32 -14.55 10.63 -6.76
CA GLU A 32 -14.94 9.31 -6.26
C GLU A 32 -15.12 8.31 -7.42
N ASP A 33 -15.82 8.70 -8.48
CA ASP A 33 -16.02 7.90 -9.69
C ASP A 33 -14.69 7.55 -10.37
N SER A 34 -13.77 8.49 -10.44
CA SER A 34 -12.46 8.28 -11.07
C SER A 34 -11.60 7.29 -10.28
N ILE A 35 -11.65 7.34 -8.95
CA ILE A 35 -10.97 6.39 -8.07
C ILE A 35 -11.58 4.98 -8.21
N ASP A 36 -12.91 4.88 -8.33
CA ASP A 36 -13.57 3.58 -8.54
C ASP A 36 -13.31 3.01 -9.93
N GLN A 37 -13.29 3.85 -10.98
CA GLN A 37 -12.91 3.43 -12.32
C GLN A 37 -11.47 2.90 -12.37
N ALA A 38 -10.53 3.55 -11.67
CA ALA A 38 -9.17 3.04 -11.54
C ALA A 38 -9.15 1.65 -10.88
N LYS A 39 -9.90 1.45 -9.80
CA LYS A 39 -10.04 0.15 -9.12
C LYS A 39 -10.62 -0.93 -10.02
N GLU A 40 -11.68 -0.64 -10.77
CA GLU A 40 -12.27 -1.61 -11.69
C GLU A 40 -11.35 -1.90 -12.89
N CYS A 41 -10.68 -0.88 -13.41
CA CYS A 41 -9.66 -1.03 -14.45
C CYS A 41 -8.52 -1.96 -13.98
N LEU A 42 -8.00 -1.78 -12.76
CA LEU A 42 -6.95 -2.63 -12.19
C LEU A 42 -7.37 -4.11 -12.09
N LYS A 43 -8.66 -4.38 -11.84
CA LYS A 43 -9.20 -5.76 -11.78
C LYS A 43 -9.32 -6.43 -13.16
N SER A 44 -9.31 -5.67 -14.25
CA SER A 44 -9.48 -6.22 -15.60
C SER A 44 -8.32 -7.13 -16.02
N LYS A 45 -7.14 -6.96 -15.43
CA LYS A 45 -6.00 -7.88 -15.58
C LYS A 45 -5.77 -8.68 -14.31
N LYS A 46 -5.40 -9.95 -14.46
CA LYS A 46 -5.14 -10.86 -13.35
C LYS A 46 -3.65 -10.88 -13.01
N MET A 47 -3.31 -10.41 -11.80
CA MET A 47 -1.97 -10.52 -11.25
C MET A 47 -1.47 -11.98 -11.30
N PHE A 48 -0.19 -12.17 -11.64
CA PHE A 48 0.47 -13.48 -11.85
C PHE A 48 0.05 -14.26 -13.10
N LEU A 49 -1.03 -13.89 -13.78
CA LEU A 49 -1.35 -14.42 -15.12
C LEU A 49 -0.89 -13.47 -16.23
N THR A 50 -0.81 -12.18 -15.92
CA THR A 50 -0.22 -11.15 -16.77
C THR A 50 1.29 -11.04 -16.50
N PRO A 51 2.15 -10.90 -17.52
CA PRO A 51 3.57 -10.63 -17.31
C PRO A 51 3.81 -9.41 -16.43
N LYS A 52 4.82 -9.45 -15.55
CA LYS A 52 5.13 -8.38 -14.58
C LYS A 52 5.15 -6.98 -15.21
N ALA A 53 5.92 -6.80 -16.29
CA ALA A 53 6.04 -5.50 -16.96
C ALA A 53 4.68 -5.00 -17.47
N GLU A 54 3.92 -5.87 -18.14
CA GLU A 54 2.60 -5.54 -18.66
C GLU A 54 1.59 -5.20 -17.54
N PHE A 55 1.70 -5.85 -16.38
CA PHE A 55 0.84 -5.55 -15.23
C PHE A 55 1.23 -4.23 -14.54
N LEU A 56 2.52 -3.89 -14.49
CA LEU A 56 2.99 -2.60 -13.99
C LEU A 56 2.56 -1.45 -14.91
N ASP A 57 2.65 -1.62 -16.22
CA ASP A 57 2.15 -0.62 -17.18
C ASP A 57 0.63 -0.47 -17.07
N HIS A 58 -0.09 -1.58 -16.82
CA HIS A 58 -1.53 -1.56 -16.58
C HIS A 58 -1.89 -0.73 -15.34
N ILE A 59 -1.09 -0.83 -14.28
CA ILE A 59 -1.26 0.02 -13.08
C ILE A 59 -1.19 1.49 -13.44
N ASP A 60 -0.18 1.89 -14.22
CA ASP A 60 -0.01 3.29 -14.61
C ASP A 60 -1.20 3.77 -15.44
N SER A 61 -1.59 3.01 -16.48
CA SER A 61 -2.71 3.38 -17.35
C SER A 61 -4.06 3.47 -16.62
N CYS A 62 -4.32 2.57 -15.66
CA CYS A 62 -5.57 2.57 -14.92
C CYS A 62 -5.66 3.69 -13.88
N SER A 63 -4.52 4.16 -13.37
CA SER A 63 -4.48 5.14 -12.27
C SER A 63 -4.23 6.57 -12.73
N GLU A 64 -3.83 6.80 -13.99
CA GLU A 64 -3.45 8.11 -14.52
C GLU A 64 -4.48 9.22 -14.23
N ASP A 65 -5.76 8.99 -14.56
CA ASP A 65 -6.80 10.00 -14.35
C ASP A 65 -7.06 10.26 -12.86
N ALA A 66 -7.15 9.19 -12.06
CA ALA A 66 -7.36 9.31 -10.62
C ALA A 66 -6.19 10.04 -9.95
N VAL A 67 -4.94 9.69 -10.26
CA VAL A 67 -3.73 10.35 -9.74
C VAL A 67 -3.75 11.83 -10.09
N ARG A 68 -4.03 12.17 -11.36
CA ARG A 68 -4.11 13.56 -11.82
C ARG A 68 -5.20 14.35 -11.08
N LYS A 69 -6.41 13.82 -10.97
CA LYS A 69 -7.53 14.49 -10.30
C LYS A 69 -7.26 14.68 -8.81
N VAL A 70 -6.75 13.64 -8.15
CA VAL A 70 -6.36 13.70 -6.74
C VAL A 70 -5.28 14.76 -6.51
N ARG A 71 -4.22 14.78 -7.32
CA ARG A 71 -3.14 15.77 -7.23
C ARG A 71 -3.66 17.20 -7.40
N ASN A 72 -4.56 17.42 -8.35
CA ASN A 72 -5.10 18.75 -8.64
C ASN A 72 -6.05 19.26 -7.55
N CYS A 73 -6.78 18.37 -6.86
CA CYS A 73 -7.70 18.76 -5.79
C CYS A 73 -7.03 18.86 -4.42
N MET A 74 -5.85 18.26 -4.23
CA MET A 74 -5.14 18.28 -2.95
C MET A 74 -4.49 19.62 -2.61
N PRO A 75 -4.41 19.97 -1.32
CA PRO A 75 -3.53 21.04 -0.83
C PRO A 75 -2.07 20.80 -1.25
N GLU A 76 -1.29 21.87 -1.46
CA GLU A 76 0.11 21.78 -1.93
C GLU A 76 0.97 20.84 -1.09
N ASP A 77 0.82 20.85 0.24
CA ASP A 77 1.59 19.99 1.16
C ASP A 77 1.22 18.51 1.08
N LYS A 78 0.14 18.16 0.38
CA LYS A 78 -0.37 16.79 0.22
C LYS A 78 -0.32 16.27 -1.21
N LYS A 79 0.07 17.09 -2.18
CA LYS A 79 0.15 16.70 -3.59
C LYS A 79 1.09 15.53 -3.87
N TYR A 80 2.00 15.20 -2.95
CA TYR A 80 2.85 14.01 -3.05
C TYR A 80 2.09 12.67 -2.91
N PHE A 81 0.90 12.70 -2.31
CA PHE A 81 0.21 11.50 -1.85
C PHE A 81 -0.23 10.56 -2.99
N PRO A 82 -0.87 11.02 -4.09
CA PRO A 82 -1.31 10.09 -5.13
C PRO A 82 -0.13 9.37 -5.81
N GLU A 83 0.98 10.06 -6.11
CA GLU A 83 2.18 9.42 -6.64
C GLU A 83 2.80 8.46 -5.61
N PHE A 84 2.83 8.82 -4.32
CA PHE A 84 3.31 7.92 -3.28
C PHE A 84 2.54 6.60 -3.22
N ILE A 85 1.21 6.64 -3.34
CA ILE A 85 0.37 5.43 -3.34
C ILE A 85 0.62 4.59 -4.59
N GLN A 86 0.76 5.22 -5.76
CA GLN A 86 1.08 4.55 -7.01
C GLN A 86 2.46 3.85 -6.92
N ASP A 87 3.48 4.55 -6.44
CA ASP A 87 4.83 4.01 -6.24
C ASP A 87 4.84 2.84 -5.25
N LEU A 88 4.11 2.97 -4.14
CA LEU A 88 3.97 1.89 -3.16
C LEU A 88 3.31 0.66 -3.79
N MET A 89 2.22 0.85 -4.54
CA MET A 89 1.54 -0.24 -5.22
C MET A 89 2.46 -0.95 -6.22
N LYS A 90 3.18 -0.21 -7.07
CA LYS A 90 4.13 -0.77 -8.04
C LYS A 90 5.28 -1.51 -7.36
N SER A 91 5.78 -0.97 -6.25
CA SER A 91 6.87 -1.58 -5.49
C SER A 91 6.44 -2.88 -4.81
N VAL A 92 5.26 -2.91 -4.18
CA VAL A 92 4.69 -4.12 -3.58
C VAL A 92 4.36 -5.15 -4.65
N VAL A 93 3.76 -4.76 -5.77
CA VAL A 93 3.48 -5.67 -6.89
C VAL A 93 4.77 -6.25 -7.46
N THR A 94 5.81 -5.43 -7.62
CA THR A 94 7.12 -5.88 -8.05
C THR A 94 7.66 -6.99 -7.16
N MET A 95 7.66 -6.76 -5.84
CA MET A 95 8.04 -7.77 -4.84
C MET A 95 7.17 -9.02 -4.93
N MET A 96 5.85 -8.88 -5.07
CA MET A 96 4.93 -10.01 -5.19
C MET A 96 5.25 -10.90 -6.41
N TYR A 97 5.60 -10.31 -7.56
CA TYR A 97 6.05 -11.08 -8.73
C TYR A 97 7.38 -11.76 -8.49
N ASP A 98 8.34 -11.07 -7.88
CA ASP A 98 9.69 -11.59 -7.63
C ASP A 98 9.69 -12.72 -6.57
N ASP A 99 8.75 -12.66 -5.62
CA ASP A 99 8.58 -13.63 -4.53
C ASP A 99 7.38 -14.56 -4.70
N TYR A 100 6.86 -14.67 -5.92
CA TYR A 100 5.63 -15.44 -6.18
C TYR A 100 5.73 -16.89 -5.67
N ASP A 101 6.86 -17.57 -5.91
CA ASP A 101 7.05 -18.94 -5.44
C ASP A 101 7.18 -19.04 -3.91
N ILE A 102 7.80 -18.05 -3.25
CA ILE A 102 7.88 -18.01 -1.79
C ILE A 102 6.48 -17.84 -1.18
N MET A 103 5.68 -16.95 -1.74
CA MET A 103 4.29 -16.76 -1.32
C MET A 103 3.45 -18.02 -1.53
N ARG A 104 3.59 -18.67 -2.70
CA ARG A 104 2.80 -19.82 -3.10
C ARG A 104 3.19 -21.10 -2.35
N VAL A 105 4.45 -21.23 -1.93
CA VAL A 105 4.99 -22.44 -1.30
C VAL A 105 5.22 -22.23 0.18
N ASP A 106 6.16 -21.37 0.56
CA ASP A 106 6.59 -21.20 1.95
C ASP A 106 5.50 -20.54 2.82
N ILE A 107 4.94 -19.41 2.38
CA ILE A 107 3.89 -18.72 3.13
C ILE A 107 2.61 -19.55 3.15
N ALA A 108 2.25 -20.19 2.02
CA ALA A 108 1.09 -21.06 1.95
C ALA A 108 1.20 -22.27 2.88
N ALA A 109 2.39 -22.86 3.03
CA ALA A 109 2.64 -23.96 3.97
C ALA A 109 2.43 -23.52 5.43
N CYS A 110 2.75 -22.26 5.76
CA CYS A 110 2.56 -21.69 7.09
C CYS A 110 1.14 -21.09 7.32
N ALA A 111 0.33 -20.96 6.27
CA ALA A 111 -0.98 -20.31 6.36
C ALA A 111 -1.92 -20.86 7.47
N PRO A 112 -1.96 -22.17 7.77
CA PRO A 112 -2.77 -22.69 8.88
C PRO A 112 -2.35 -22.16 10.25
N ASP A 113 -1.04 -21.98 10.48
CA ASP A 113 -0.51 -21.46 11.74
C ASP A 113 -0.78 -19.96 11.86
N LEU A 114 -0.60 -19.22 10.77
CA LEU A 114 -0.97 -17.81 10.67
C LEU A 114 -2.47 -17.62 10.93
N ALA A 115 -3.33 -18.53 10.48
CA ALA A 115 -4.78 -18.43 10.69
C ALA A 115 -5.22 -18.66 12.15
N LYS A 116 -4.33 -19.12 13.05
CA LYS A 116 -4.67 -19.31 14.46
C LYS A 116 -5.03 -17.98 15.12
N PRO A 117 -6.08 -17.93 15.97
CA PRO A 117 -6.49 -16.70 16.64
C PRO A 117 -5.38 -16.02 17.44
N SER A 118 -4.48 -16.78 18.07
CA SER A 118 -3.33 -16.25 18.80
C SER A 118 -2.35 -15.51 17.88
N ALA A 119 -2.02 -16.11 16.72
CA ALA A 119 -1.13 -15.51 15.73
C ALA A 119 -1.76 -14.24 15.12
N GLN A 120 -3.05 -14.28 14.78
CA GLN A 120 -3.78 -13.09 14.32
C GLN A 120 -3.79 -11.98 15.37
N LEU A 121 -3.95 -12.31 16.65
CA LEU A 121 -3.94 -11.35 17.74
C LEU A 121 -2.57 -10.69 17.92
N GLU A 122 -1.47 -11.44 17.77
CA GLU A 122 -0.11 -10.88 17.77
C GLU A 122 0.07 -9.83 16.67
N TYR A 123 -0.32 -10.14 15.44
CA TYR A 123 -0.24 -9.21 14.32
C TYR A 123 -1.08 -7.94 14.57
N ILE A 124 -2.33 -8.10 15.00
CA ILE A 124 -3.23 -6.97 15.31
C ILE A 124 -2.67 -6.12 16.45
N ASN A 125 -2.12 -6.73 17.50
CA ASN A 125 -1.52 -6.02 18.62
C ASN A 125 -0.26 -5.24 18.20
N CYS A 126 0.54 -5.79 17.28
CA CYS A 126 1.65 -5.05 16.69
C CYS A 126 1.15 -3.79 15.99
N LEU A 127 0.15 -3.91 15.09
CA LEU A 127 -0.41 -2.77 14.36
C LEU A 127 -1.00 -1.71 15.31
N LYS A 128 -1.76 -2.14 16.33
CA LYS A 128 -2.34 -1.22 17.33
C LYS A 128 -1.27 -0.48 18.13
N ARG A 129 -0.21 -1.19 18.53
CA ARG A 129 0.92 -0.59 19.25
C ARG A 129 1.61 0.45 18.39
N VAL A 130 1.96 0.11 17.15
CA VAL A 130 2.59 1.04 16.22
C VAL A 130 1.70 2.25 15.95
N SER A 131 0.42 2.05 15.61
CA SER A 131 -0.54 3.14 15.38
C SER A 131 -0.59 4.14 16.55
N LYS A 132 -0.54 3.63 17.79
CA LYS A 132 -0.47 4.47 19.00
C LYS A 132 0.88 5.20 19.14
N GLU A 133 1.99 4.56 18.80
CA GLU A 133 3.35 5.11 18.89
C GLU A 133 3.59 6.20 17.84
N THR A 134 3.11 5.99 16.61
CA THR A 134 3.31 6.92 15.48
C THR A 134 2.25 8.01 15.38
N GLY A 135 1.19 7.93 16.20
CA GLY A 135 0.06 8.85 16.13
C GLY A 135 -0.68 8.77 14.80
N ASP A 136 -0.84 7.56 14.26
CA ASP A 136 -1.59 7.32 13.02
C ASP A 136 -3.02 7.88 13.18
N GLY A 137 -3.43 8.72 12.24
CA GLY A 137 -4.68 9.48 12.29
C GLY A 137 -5.49 9.33 11.00
N ASP A 138 -6.70 9.86 10.98
CA ASP A 138 -7.59 9.76 9.82
C ASP A 138 -7.30 10.81 8.73
N CYS A 139 -6.14 11.47 8.78
CA CYS A 139 -5.73 12.53 7.88
C CYS A 139 -4.45 12.13 7.12
N ILE A 140 -4.36 12.57 5.87
CA ILE A 140 -3.14 12.47 5.08
C ILE A 140 -2.07 13.37 5.73
N PRO A 141 -0.87 12.84 6.05
CA PRO A 141 0.23 13.65 6.58
C PRO A 141 0.60 14.79 5.65
N LYS A 142 1.24 15.83 6.19
CA LYS A 142 1.61 17.04 5.43
C LYS A 142 2.89 16.88 4.59
N SER A 143 3.50 15.70 4.63
CA SER A 143 4.71 15.43 3.86
C SER A 143 4.90 13.93 3.70
N LYS A 144 5.61 13.57 2.63
CA LYS A 144 6.08 12.22 2.37
C LYS A 144 6.91 11.68 3.54
N ALA A 145 7.77 12.49 4.13
CA ALA A 145 8.58 12.10 5.29
C ALA A 145 7.70 11.71 6.49
N ALA A 146 6.71 12.54 6.85
CA ALA A 146 5.79 12.24 7.94
C ALA A 146 4.94 10.99 7.67
N LEU A 147 4.53 10.76 6.42
CA LEU A 147 3.86 9.52 6.03
C LEU A 147 4.76 8.30 6.21
N CYS A 148 6.04 8.41 5.86
CA CYS A 148 7.01 7.34 6.01
C CYS A 148 7.34 7.03 7.48
N GLU A 149 7.36 8.03 8.36
CA GLU A 149 7.50 7.85 9.81
C GLU A 149 6.34 7.03 10.41
N ILE A 150 5.15 7.09 9.80
CA ILE A 150 3.99 6.28 10.19
C ILE A 150 4.02 4.90 9.52
N LEU A 151 4.29 4.86 8.21
CA LEU A 151 4.21 3.64 7.41
C LEU A 151 5.29 2.61 7.80
N LEU A 152 6.56 3.02 7.86
CA LEU A 152 7.67 2.07 7.97
C LEU A 152 7.63 1.26 9.28
N PRO A 153 7.33 1.85 10.45
CA PRO A 153 7.14 1.05 11.67
C PRO A 153 6.02 0.00 11.54
N ALA A 154 4.93 0.31 10.83
CA ALA A 154 3.82 -0.62 10.67
C ALA A 154 4.19 -1.80 9.78
N THR A 155 5.09 -1.58 8.81
CA THR A 155 5.57 -2.62 7.90
C THR A 155 6.39 -3.69 8.63
N GLU A 156 6.95 -3.40 9.80
CA GLU A 156 7.66 -4.43 10.59
C GLU A 156 6.73 -5.51 11.14
N CYS A 157 5.42 -5.24 11.24
CA CYS A 157 4.48 -6.16 11.88
C CYS A 157 4.29 -7.47 11.08
N LEU A 158 4.26 -7.42 9.75
CA LEU A 158 4.11 -8.65 8.94
C LEU A 158 5.37 -9.54 9.02
N PRO A 159 6.60 -9.04 8.80
CA PRO A 159 7.81 -9.82 8.98
C PRO A 159 7.94 -10.43 10.38
N LYS A 160 7.66 -9.66 11.45
CA LYS A 160 7.72 -10.17 12.83
C LYS A 160 6.69 -11.27 13.08
N TRP A 161 5.49 -11.12 12.51
CA TRP A 161 4.43 -12.12 12.61
C TRP A 161 4.79 -13.42 11.86
N LEU A 162 5.36 -13.31 10.67
CA LEU A 162 5.88 -14.47 9.93
C LEU A 162 7.03 -15.14 10.68
N GLU A 163 7.94 -14.37 11.25
CA GLU A 163 9.08 -14.89 12.03
C GLU A 163 8.64 -15.60 13.32
N SER A 164 7.62 -15.09 14.02
CA SER A 164 7.12 -15.71 15.26
C SER A 164 6.30 -16.98 15.00
N THR A 165 5.69 -17.08 13.82
CA THR A 165 4.67 -18.11 13.54
C THR A 165 5.18 -19.22 12.61
N CYS A 166 6.01 -18.88 11.63
CA CYS A 166 6.47 -19.83 10.61
C CYS A 166 7.81 -20.46 10.95
N ALA A 167 8.04 -21.67 10.47
CA ALA A 167 9.37 -22.28 10.51
C ALA A 167 10.36 -21.43 9.70
N ASP A 168 11.52 -21.11 10.27
CA ASP A 168 12.50 -20.28 9.58
C ASP A 168 13.06 -21.01 8.35
N SER A 169 13.09 -20.31 7.22
CA SER A 169 13.65 -20.78 5.96
C SER A 169 14.40 -19.63 5.27
N GLU A 170 15.34 -19.96 4.39
CA GLU A 170 16.05 -18.95 3.61
C GLU A 170 15.09 -18.11 2.77
N ASN A 171 14.09 -18.75 2.16
CA ASN A 171 13.04 -18.08 1.38
C ASN A 171 12.23 -17.11 2.25
N LEU A 172 11.80 -17.51 3.45
CA LEU A 172 11.06 -16.62 4.34
C LEU A 172 11.93 -15.47 4.86
N ARG A 173 13.23 -15.68 5.08
CA ARG A 173 14.16 -14.59 5.40
C ARG A 173 14.27 -13.59 4.25
N LYS A 174 14.42 -14.08 3.02
CA LYS A 174 14.42 -13.26 1.80
C LYS A 174 13.13 -12.45 1.67
N TYR A 175 11.97 -13.10 1.79
CA TYR A 175 10.66 -12.42 1.72
C TYR A 175 10.52 -11.30 2.75
N ARG A 176 10.98 -11.50 3.99
CA ARG A 176 10.93 -10.46 5.03
C ARG A 176 11.76 -9.22 4.64
N VAL A 177 12.95 -9.44 4.07
CA VAL A 177 13.82 -8.35 3.58
C VAL A 177 13.19 -7.64 2.38
N ASP A 178 12.69 -8.39 1.41
CA ASP A 178 12.10 -7.83 0.20
C ASP A 178 10.78 -7.08 0.49
N TYR A 179 9.98 -7.57 1.44
CA TYR A 179 8.80 -6.87 1.94
C TYR A 179 9.14 -5.52 2.56
N TYR A 180 10.15 -5.47 3.43
CA TYR A 180 10.59 -4.20 4.00
C TYR A 180 11.09 -3.25 2.91
N ALA A 181 11.96 -3.72 2.02
CA ALA A 181 12.49 -2.92 0.91
C ALA A 181 11.40 -2.41 -0.03
N ALA A 182 10.35 -3.20 -0.29
CA ALA A 182 9.23 -2.82 -1.13
C ALA A 182 8.44 -1.64 -0.54
N ASN A 183 8.21 -1.62 0.78
CA ASN A 183 7.52 -0.54 1.47
C ASN A 183 8.42 0.68 1.74
N GLU A 184 9.73 0.46 1.85
CA GLU A 184 10.72 1.51 2.06
C GLU A 184 11.06 2.27 0.77
N ARG A 185 10.98 1.62 -0.39
CA ARG A 185 11.35 2.21 -1.68
C ARG A 185 10.62 3.53 -1.99
N PRO A 186 9.27 3.65 -1.84
CA PRO A 186 8.58 4.92 -2.04
C PRO A 186 9.12 6.01 -1.11
N CYS A 187 9.51 5.68 0.12
CA CYS A 187 10.08 6.63 1.09
C CYS A 187 11.48 7.13 0.73
N LYS A 188 12.22 6.38 -0.10
CA LYS A 188 13.57 6.73 -0.56
C LYS A 188 13.63 7.39 -1.93
N ALA A 189 12.57 7.25 -2.74
CA ALA A 189 12.51 7.88 -4.05
C ALA A 189 12.64 9.41 -3.89
N LYS A 190 13.66 10.01 -4.52
CA LYS A 190 13.98 11.43 -4.42
C LYS A 190 12.79 12.28 -4.87
N GLU A 191 12.67 13.47 -4.30
CA GLU A 191 11.89 14.59 -4.84
C GLU A 191 12.51 15.06 -6.18
N GLU A 192 12.49 14.23 -7.21
CA GLU A 192 12.81 14.63 -8.57
C GLU A 192 11.50 15.10 -9.22
N ASP A 193 11.10 16.36 -8.96
CA ASP A 193 10.22 17.19 -9.84
C ASP A 193 9.86 18.56 -9.22
N ASN A 194 10.85 19.32 -8.75
CA ASN A 194 10.67 20.74 -8.40
C ASN A 194 11.78 21.64 -8.99
N ASN A 195 12.31 21.29 -10.15
CA ASN A 195 13.21 22.17 -10.92
C ASN A 195 13.12 21.88 -12.43
N ILE A 196 12.01 22.27 -13.08
CA ILE A 196 11.99 22.80 -14.45
C ILE A 196 10.93 23.90 -14.52
#